data_AF-A0A1T0CH74-F1
#
_entry.id   AF-A0A1T0CH74-F1
#
_cell.length_a   1.000
_cell.length_b   1.000
_cell.length_c   1.000
_cell.angle_alpha   90.00
_cell.angle_beta   90.00
_cell.angle_gamma   90.00
#
_symmetry.space_group_name_H-M   'P 1'
#
loop_
_entity.id
_entity.type
_entity.pdbx_description
1 polymer ?
#
loop_
_entity_poly.entity_id
_entity_poly.type
_entity_poly.pdbx_seq_one_letter_code
_entity_poly.pdbx_strand_id
1 'polypeptide(L)'
;MPNNVMLDVQTFNTLVEPNDLPSQDWQALKFAQHATPRSHFLCYVVYGDDEMYYDGVKLSILSFFAQIDGHERPTVIVLSERPDFFASWQQQTDLELINLTLSDKLFHIATQDNYYYRLKTLGLAHIMALLIKHHIADNHSKFLFFDSDTYFLTNPMPLYDKIDDKHVVMYKKESAIFTHKKYRNYLYGEANKAGINGLKGKDISHINPADGSPLIYRLQDHATMYSSLIMGVKSHAVIYLLQACNLMYPIRALTNARTVEQFCFAEIFKQHYTIIEGKEFVRHFSRRRQKAYVESQMMPFWQQFDDSDFAVQCANIHAINFQRPFWLTLAQAIKRIFKPEPIR
;
A
#
# COMPACT_ATOMS: atom_id res chain seq x y z
N MET A 1 4.23 -23.21 17.13
CA MET A 1 4.23 -22.06 16.19
C MET A 1 4.76 -20.87 16.98
N PRO A 2 5.60 -20.00 16.41
CA PRO A 2 5.97 -18.77 17.11
C PRO A 2 4.70 -18.01 17.49
N ASN A 3 4.70 -17.37 18.65
CA ASN A 3 3.60 -16.55 19.15
C ASN A 3 3.49 -15.29 18.28
N ASN A 4 2.86 -15.41 17.11
CA ASN A 4 2.61 -14.26 16.24
C ASN A 4 1.74 -13.26 17.00
N VAL A 5 2.17 -12.00 16.99
CA VAL A 5 1.52 -10.94 17.74
C VAL A 5 0.22 -10.58 17.02
N MET A 6 -0.87 -11.09 17.57
CA MET A 6 -2.20 -10.64 17.22
C MET A 6 -2.39 -9.23 17.76
N LEU A 7 -2.89 -8.33 16.92
CA LEU A 7 -3.04 -6.93 17.24
C LEU A 7 -4.45 -6.68 17.75
N ASP A 8 -4.60 -6.52 19.06
CA ASP A 8 -5.73 -5.78 19.64
C ASP A 8 -5.44 -4.27 19.64
N VAL A 9 -6.47 -3.46 19.89
CA VAL A 9 -6.37 -2.00 19.93
C VAL A 9 -5.36 -1.54 20.99
N GLN A 10 -5.26 -2.23 22.12
CA GLN A 10 -4.33 -1.84 23.19
C GLN A 10 -2.87 -2.01 22.74
N THR A 11 -2.54 -3.19 22.22
CA THR A 11 -1.23 -3.52 21.66
C THR A 11 -0.89 -2.59 20.52
N PHE A 12 -1.84 -2.34 19.62
CA PHE A 12 -1.64 -1.44 18.50
C PHE A 12 -1.44 0.01 18.94
N ASN A 13 -2.15 0.49 19.96
CA ASN A 13 -1.97 1.84 20.50
C ASN A 13 -0.54 2.07 21.02
N THR A 14 0.14 1.04 21.53
CA THR A 14 1.57 1.12 21.91
C THR A 14 2.50 1.40 20.73
N LEU A 15 2.05 1.21 19.49
CA LEU A 15 2.78 1.57 18.27
C LEU A 15 2.49 3.01 17.83
N VAL A 16 1.49 3.65 18.42
CA VAL A 16 1.02 5.01 18.13
C VAL A 16 1.38 5.94 19.30
N GLU A 17 2.22 5.48 20.24
CA GLU A 17 2.57 6.25 21.44
C GLU A 17 3.74 7.22 21.25
N PRO A 18 3.67 8.41 21.88
CA PRO A 18 4.64 9.50 21.76
C PRO A 18 6.11 9.15 21.95
N ASN A 19 6.39 8.22 22.86
CA ASN A 19 7.74 7.96 23.34
C ASN A 19 8.59 7.19 22.31
N ASP A 20 7.96 6.64 21.28
CA ASP A 20 8.59 5.87 20.21
C ASP A 20 8.62 6.63 18.86
N LEU A 21 8.03 7.83 18.77
CA LEU A 21 8.08 8.66 17.57
C LEU A 21 9.34 9.55 17.59
N PRO A 22 10.18 9.52 16.54
CA PRO A 22 11.30 10.44 16.42
C PRO A 22 10.88 11.90 16.57
N SER A 23 11.75 12.73 17.15
CA SER A 23 11.47 14.15 17.42
C SER A 23 11.08 14.93 16.16
N GLN A 24 11.57 14.52 15.00
CA GLN A 24 11.22 15.08 13.68
C GLN A 24 9.77 14.80 13.28
N ASP A 25 9.24 13.60 13.57
CA ASP A 25 7.85 13.24 13.29
C ASP A 25 6.91 14.11 14.15
N TRP A 26 7.30 14.37 15.39
CA TRP A 26 6.59 15.28 16.29
C TRP A 26 6.52 16.71 15.76
N GLN A 27 7.61 17.21 15.18
CA GLN A 27 7.61 18.53 14.55
C GLN A 27 6.68 18.54 13.34
N ALA A 28 6.79 17.56 12.45
CA ALA A 28 5.93 17.44 11.27
C ALA A 28 4.44 17.38 11.64
N LEU A 29 4.07 16.58 12.64
CA LEU A 29 2.69 16.47 13.11
C LEU A 29 2.19 17.76 13.77
N LYS A 30 3.03 18.45 14.56
CA LYS A 30 2.66 19.74 15.17
C LYS A 30 2.47 20.84 14.13
N PHE A 31 3.32 20.90 13.10
CA PHE A 31 3.13 21.84 12.00
C PHE A 31 1.84 21.56 11.23
N ALA A 32 1.46 20.28 11.11
CA ALA A 32 0.22 19.88 10.47
C ALA A 32 -1.04 20.06 11.34
N GLN A 33 -0.94 20.41 12.63
CA GLN A 33 -2.13 20.68 13.44
C GLN A 33 -2.80 21.98 12.98
N HIS A 34 -3.96 21.85 12.35
CA HIS A 34 -4.78 22.97 11.88
C HIS A 34 -6.06 23.12 12.72
N ALA A 35 -6.68 24.30 12.65
CA ALA A 35 -7.99 24.55 13.27
C ALA A 35 -9.11 23.68 12.67
N THR A 36 -8.92 23.15 11.46
CA THR A 36 -9.85 22.22 10.80
C THR A 36 -9.12 20.93 10.36
N PRO A 37 -9.68 19.75 10.64
CA PRO A 37 -9.16 18.48 10.13
C PRO A 37 -9.15 18.44 8.60
N ARG A 38 -8.28 17.60 8.03
CA ARG A 38 -8.18 17.43 6.58
C ARG A 38 -9.08 16.33 6.07
N SER A 39 -9.60 16.51 4.87
CA SER A 39 -10.56 15.57 4.27
C SER A 39 -9.88 14.46 3.46
N HIS A 40 -8.75 14.74 2.82
CA HIS A 40 -8.12 13.83 1.85
C HIS A 40 -6.64 13.59 2.16
N PHE A 41 -6.27 12.31 2.29
CA PHE A 41 -4.90 11.87 2.51
C PHE A 41 -4.44 10.93 1.40
N LEU A 42 -3.22 11.15 0.91
CA LEU A 42 -2.53 10.30 -0.06
C LEU A 42 -1.37 9.59 0.63
N CYS A 43 -1.46 8.28 0.82
CA CYS A 43 -0.60 7.52 1.72
C CYS A 43 0.33 6.56 0.98
N TYR A 44 1.57 6.49 1.44
CA TYR A 44 2.59 5.54 0.98
C TYR A 44 3.32 4.90 2.16
N VAL A 45 3.75 3.66 1.96
CA VAL A 45 4.66 2.95 2.87
C VAL A 45 5.81 2.43 2.03
N VAL A 46 7.04 2.80 2.38
CA VAL A 46 8.26 2.42 1.66
C VAL A 46 9.36 2.01 2.63
N TYR A 47 10.08 0.95 2.30
CA TYR A 47 11.08 0.33 3.19
C TYR A 47 12.12 -0.42 2.36
N GLY A 48 13.22 -0.78 3.01
CA GLY A 48 14.40 -1.40 2.41
C GLY A 48 15.38 -0.38 1.82
N ASP A 49 16.49 -0.93 1.30
CA ASP A 49 17.63 -0.14 0.81
C ASP A 49 17.52 0.25 -0.66
N ASP A 50 16.58 -0.34 -1.40
CA ASP A 50 16.43 -0.13 -2.84
C ASP A 50 15.77 1.23 -3.10
N GLU A 51 16.60 2.22 -3.45
CA GLU A 51 16.22 3.59 -3.78
C GLU A 51 15.13 3.69 -4.83
N MET A 52 15.06 2.72 -5.75
CA MET A 52 14.05 2.67 -6.80
C MET A 52 12.62 2.72 -6.22
N TYR A 53 12.37 2.15 -5.04
CA TYR A 53 11.04 2.23 -4.42
C TYR A 53 10.73 3.62 -3.84
N TYR A 54 11.74 4.35 -3.36
CA TYR A 54 11.55 5.69 -2.82
C TYR A 54 11.36 6.71 -3.94
N ASP A 55 12.17 6.57 -4.97
CA ASP A 55 12.01 7.23 -6.25
C ASP A 55 10.63 6.94 -6.86
N GLY A 56 10.17 5.69 -6.78
CA GLY A 56 8.82 5.30 -7.19
C GLY A 56 7.72 6.06 -6.45
N VAL A 57 7.86 6.27 -5.13
CA VAL A 57 6.93 7.11 -4.35
C VAL A 57 6.94 8.55 -4.86
N LYS A 58 8.12 9.17 -5.06
CA LYS A 58 8.22 10.51 -5.64
C LYS A 58 7.52 10.57 -7.01
N LEU A 59 7.79 9.62 -7.90
CA LEU A 59 7.18 9.53 -9.22
C LEU A 59 5.65 9.40 -9.15
N SER A 60 5.14 8.58 -8.23
CA SER A 60 3.71 8.40 -8.02
C SER A 60 3.06 9.72 -7.57
N ILE A 61 3.67 10.42 -6.60
CA ILE A 61 3.21 11.73 -6.14
C ILE A 61 3.24 12.77 -7.26
N LEU A 62 4.36 12.93 -7.98
CA LEU A 62 4.45 13.90 -9.09
C LEU A 62 3.41 13.63 -10.17
N SER A 63 3.26 12.36 -10.57
CA SER A 63 2.27 12.01 -11.58
C SER A 63 0.84 12.19 -11.08
N PHE A 64 0.55 12.03 -9.78
CA PHE A 64 -0.75 12.35 -9.18
C PHE A 64 -1.02 13.86 -9.30
N PHE A 65 -0.09 14.68 -8.81
CA PHE A 65 -0.26 16.14 -8.74
C PHE A 65 -0.23 16.83 -10.11
N ALA A 66 0.43 16.22 -11.11
CA ALA A 66 0.37 16.67 -12.49
C ALA A 66 -1.01 16.53 -13.14
N GLN A 67 -1.94 15.79 -12.51
CA GLN A 67 -3.29 15.54 -13.05
C GLN A 67 -4.40 16.29 -12.29
N ILE A 68 -4.06 17.12 -11.31
CA ILE A 68 -5.03 17.82 -10.46
C ILE A 68 -4.79 19.32 -10.46
N ASP A 69 -5.88 20.07 -10.36
CA ASP A 69 -5.83 21.52 -10.20
C ASP A 69 -5.68 21.91 -8.72
N GLY A 70 -5.29 23.16 -8.44
CA GLY A 70 -4.92 23.63 -7.11
C GLY A 70 -6.05 23.77 -6.07
N HIS A 71 -7.31 23.49 -6.42
CA HIS A 71 -8.45 23.83 -5.57
C HIS A 71 -8.73 22.84 -4.43
N GLU A 72 -8.27 21.58 -4.53
CA GLU A 72 -8.38 20.60 -3.44
C GLU A 72 -7.29 19.53 -3.56
N ARG A 73 -6.19 19.72 -2.82
CA ARG A 73 -5.02 18.83 -2.84
C ARG A 73 -5.02 17.95 -1.59
N PRO A 74 -4.79 16.63 -1.72
CA PRO A 74 -4.65 15.78 -0.56
C PRO A 74 -3.31 16.06 0.16
N THR A 75 -3.31 15.88 1.47
CA THR A 75 -2.05 15.84 2.23
C THR A 75 -1.35 14.53 1.97
N VAL A 76 -0.09 14.60 1.60
CA VAL A 76 0.73 13.42 1.32
C VAL A 76 1.34 12.92 2.62
N ILE A 77 1.16 11.63 2.90
CA ILE A 77 1.81 10.95 4.03
C ILE A 77 2.71 9.86 3.48
N VAL A 78 3.99 9.91 3.83
CA VAL A 78 4.94 8.84 3.53
C VAL A 78 5.41 8.23 4.84
N LEU A 79 5.27 6.92 5.03
CA LEU A 79 5.86 6.18 6.14
C LEU A 79 7.10 5.45 5.60
N SER A 80 8.30 5.81 6.10
CA SER A 80 9.55 5.28 5.56
C SER A 80 10.67 5.06 6.58
N GLU A 81 11.57 4.12 6.30
CA GLU A 81 12.79 3.90 7.10
C GLU A 81 13.84 5.00 6.85
N ARG A 82 13.74 5.73 5.73
CA ARG A 82 14.66 6.81 5.34
C ARG A 82 13.89 8.12 5.15
N PRO A 83 13.40 8.76 6.23
CA PRO A 83 12.60 9.97 6.11
C PRO A 83 13.38 11.14 5.46
N ASP A 84 14.69 11.20 5.65
CA ASP A 84 15.53 12.23 5.03
C ASP A 84 15.53 12.19 3.50
N PHE A 85 15.16 11.06 2.88
CA PHE A 85 15.03 10.92 1.42
C PHE A 85 14.02 11.91 0.82
N PHE A 86 13.05 12.37 1.62
CA PHE A 86 12.02 13.32 1.19
C PHE A 86 12.20 14.72 1.80
N ALA A 87 13.31 15.00 2.48
CA ALA A 87 13.52 16.26 3.20
C ALA A 87 13.41 17.49 2.29
N SER A 88 13.93 17.42 1.05
CA SER A 88 13.84 18.52 0.08
C SER A 88 12.40 18.86 -0.31
N TRP A 89 11.50 17.88 -0.27
CA TRP A 89 10.08 18.07 -0.59
C TRP A 89 9.26 18.60 0.58
N GLN A 90 9.66 18.33 1.82
CA GLN A 90 8.96 18.86 3.00
C GLN A 90 9.05 20.39 3.12
N GLN A 91 10.02 21.01 2.46
CA GLN A 91 10.25 22.46 2.49
C GLN A 91 9.52 23.20 1.37
N GLN A 92 8.86 22.48 0.45
CA GLN A 92 8.17 23.04 -0.70
C GLN A 92 6.81 23.62 -0.28
N THR A 93 6.49 24.84 -0.72
CA THR A 93 5.21 25.50 -0.36
C THR A 93 4.00 24.88 -1.05
N ASP A 94 4.21 24.24 -2.19
CA ASP A 94 3.14 23.77 -3.08
C ASP A 94 2.79 22.29 -2.86
N LEU A 95 3.48 21.63 -1.91
CA LEU A 95 3.25 20.25 -1.52
C LEU A 95 3.16 20.15 0.00
N GLU A 96 2.00 19.72 0.47
CA GLU A 96 1.83 19.42 1.88
C GLU A 96 2.22 17.95 2.16
N LEU A 97 3.47 17.74 2.58
CA LEU A 97 4.06 16.42 2.83
C LEU A 97 4.38 16.23 4.32
N ILE A 98 3.76 15.22 4.92
CA ILE A 98 4.14 14.70 6.24
C ILE A 98 4.91 13.41 6.01
N ASN A 99 6.20 13.42 6.36
CA ASN A 99 7.00 12.20 6.34
C ASN A 99 7.09 11.66 7.76
N LEU A 100 6.80 10.37 7.91
CA LEU A 100 6.77 9.64 9.15
C LEU A 100 7.86 8.57 9.12
N THR A 101 8.48 8.33 10.25
CA THR A 101 9.51 7.32 10.38
C THR A 101 8.87 5.94 10.60
N LEU A 102 9.25 4.97 9.78
CA LEU A 102 8.92 3.56 10.00
C LEU A 102 9.82 3.02 11.11
N SER A 103 9.31 2.95 12.34
CA SER A 103 10.10 2.47 13.48
C SER A 103 10.44 0.98 13.38
N ASP A 104 11.59 0.60 13.94
CA ASP A 104 12.02 -0.81 14.04
C ASP A 104 10.96 -1.70 14.69
N LYS A 105 10.25 -1.17 15.70
CA LYS A 105 9.17 -1.86 16.41
C LYS A 105 8.00 -2.17 15.47
N LEU A 106 7.53 -1.18 14.72
CA LEU A 106 6.45 -1.36 13.75
C LEU A 106 6.89 -2.30 12.63
N PHE A 107 8.10 -2.12 12.10
CA PHE A 107 8.66 -2.98 11.08
C PHE A 107 8.76 -4.44 11.55
N HIS A 108 9.28 -4.69 12.74
CA HIS A 108 9.41 -6.03 13.32
C HIS A 108 8.05 -6.71 13.49
N ILE A 109 7.05 -6.00 14.05
CA ILE A 109 5.69 -6.52 14.22
C ILE A 109 5.01 -6.78 12.88
N ALA A 110 5.23 -5.91 11.89
CA ALA A 110 4.69 -6.08 10.55
C ALA A 110 5.30 -7.29 9.83
N THR A 111 6.58 -7.60 10.06
CA THR A 111 7.36 -8.51 9.21
C THR A 111 7.66 -9.88 9.84
N GLN A 112 6.98 -10.25 10.94
CA GLN A 112 7.20 -11.52 11.63
C GLN A 112 7.13 -12.72 10.66
N ASP A 113 7.93 -13.76 10.94
CA ASP A 113 8.10 -14.93 10.06
C ASP A 113 8.51 -14.58 8.62
N ASN A 114 9.28 -13.49 8.43
CA ASN A 114 9.69 -12.95 7.14
C ASN A 114 8.50 -12.66 6.21
N TYR A 115 7.40 -12.16 6.77
CA TYR A 115 6.19 -11.81 6.01
C TYR A 115 6.04 -10.30 5.80
N TYR A 116 6.76 -9.79 4.82
CA TYR A 116 6.80 -8.34 4.57
C TYR A 116 5.50 -7.73 4.04
N TYR A 117 4.60 -8.53 3.46
CA TYR A 117 3.40 -7.99 2.82
C TYR A 117 2.38 -7.41 3.81
N ARG A 118 2.40 -7.79 5.10
CA ARG A 118 1.52 -7.20 6.13
C ARG A 118 1.81 -5.72 6.38
N LEU A 119 3.04 -5.28 6.10
CA LEU A 119 3.50 -3.91 6.36
C LEU A 119 2.67 -2.85 5.62
N LYS A 120 2.13 -3.19 4.45
CA LYS A 120 1.25 -2.30 3.69
C LYS A 120 -0.04 -1.95 4.45
N THR A 121 -0.78 -2.97 4.86
CA THR A 121 -2.05 -2.81 5.59
C THR A 121 -1.82 -2.26 7.00
N LEU A 122 -0.79 -2.75 7.70
CA LEU A 122 -0.48 -2.28 9.06
C LEU A 122 0.08 -0.86 9.06
N GLY A 123 0.91 -0.51 8.08
CA GLY A 123 1.43 0.85 7.90
C GLY A 123 0.34 1.86 7.60
N LEU A 124 -0.63 1.53 6.74
CA LEU A 124 -1.81 2.37 6.53
C LEU A 124 -2.62 2.55 7.82
N ALA A 125 -2.86 1.47 8.57
CA ALA A 125 -3.55 1.55 9.85
C ALA A 125 -2.82 2.46 10.84
N HIS A 126 -1.49 2.36 10.90
CA HIS A 126 -0.63 3.18 11.76
C HIS A 126 -0.69 4.66 11.38
N ILE A 127 -0.57 5.00 10.09
CA ILE A 127 -0.73 6.36 9.57
C ILE A 127 -2.09 6.93 10.02
N MET A 128 -3.18 6.22 9.74
CA MET A 128 -4.53 6.67 10.07
C MET A 128 -4.69 6.91 11.57
N ALA A 129 -4.22 5.97 12.40
CA ALA A 129 -4.32 6.08 13.85
C ALA A 129 -3.54 7.27 14.41
N LEU A 130 -2.34 7.54 13.90
CA LEU A 130 -1.56 8.72 14.26
C LEU A 130 -2.31 10.01 13.92
N LEU A 131 -2.78 10.15 12.67
CA LEU A 131 -3.45 11.38 12.25
C LEU A 131 -4.75 11.64 13.01
N ILE A 132 -5.52 10.58 13.31
CA ILE A 132 -6.74 10.67 14.13
C ILE A 132 -6.40 11.10 15.56
N LYS A 133 -5.41 10.45 16.18
CA LYS A 133 -4.97 10.76 17.56
C LYS A 133 -4.51 12.20 17.71
N HIS A 134 -3.88 12.76 16.68
CA HIS A 134 -3.39 14.13 16.68
C HIS A 134 -4.39 15.16 16.13
N HIS A 135 -5.64 14.77 15.90
CA HIS A 135 -6.72 15.61 15.37
C HIS A 135 -6.42 16.23 13.99
N ILE A 136 -5.51 15.63 13.23
CA ILE A 136 -5.20 16.00 11.84
C ILE A 136 -6.26 15.40 10.90
N ALA A 137 -6.74 14.20 11.23
CA ALA A 137 -7.85 13.51 10.57
C ALA A 137 -9.05 13.38 11.53
N ASP A 138 -10.25 13.31 10.96
CA ASP A 138 -11.50 13.09 11.67
C ASP A 138 -12.29 11.91 11.08
N ASN A 139 -13.54 11.71 11.51
CA ASN A 139 -14.40 10.61 11.05
C ASN A 139 -14.86 10.73 9.58
N HIS A 140 -14.64 11.87 8.95
CA HIS A 140 -14.97 12.13 7.54
C HIS A 140 -13.74 12.03 6.63
N SER A 141 -12.53 12.11 7.18
CA SER A 141 -11.28 11.93 6.45
C SER A 141 -11.23 10.61 5.66
N LYS A 142 -10.74 10.71 4.43
CA LYS A 142 -10.58 9.63 3.46
C LYS A 142 -9.10 9.43 3.14
N PHE A 143 -8.69 8.18 3.06
CA PHE A 143 -7.32 7.76 2.87
C PHE A 143 -7.23 6.94 1.59
N LEU A 144 -6.35 7.34 0.67
CA LEU A 144 -5.97 6.55 -0.49
C LEU A 144 -4.52 6.10 -0.33
N PHE A 145 -4.32 4.80 -0.22
CA PHE A 145 -3.00 4.18 -0.27
C PHE A 145 -2.68 3.70 -1.69
N PHE A 146 -1.43 3.90 -2.12
CA PHE A 146 -0.90 3.34 -3.36
C PHE A 146 0.43 2.61 -3.15
N ASP A 147 0.67 1.57 -3.95
CA ASP A 147 2.02 0.99 -4.04
C ASP A 147 2.99 1.99 -4.69
N SER A 148 4.27 1.89 -4.33
CA SER A 148 5.33 2.79 -4.81
C SER A 148 5.63 2.66 -6.31
N ASP A 149 5.17 1.61 -6.98
CA ASP A 149 5.36 1.42 -8.42
C ASP A 149 4.12 1.78 -9.26
N THR A 150 3.43 2.85 -8.83
CA THR A 150 2.23 3.41 -9.46
C THR A 150 2.48 4.78 -10.11
N TYR A 151 1.63 5.14 -11.06
CA TYR A 151 1.62 6.47 -11.70
C TYR A 151 0.24 6.79 -12.27
N PHE A 152 -0.01 8.07 -12.55
CA PHE A 152 -1.31 8.58 -12.99
C PHE A 152 -1.21 9.25 -14.36
N LEU A 153 -2.24 9.03 -15.19
CA LEU A 153 -2.37 9.63 -16.53
C LEU A 153 -3.69 10.41 -16.70
N THR A 154 -4.49 10.45 -15.64
CA THR A 154 -5.81 11.09 -15.58
C THR A 154 -6.06 11.56 -14.16
N ASN A 155 -6.92 12.56 -13.96
CA ASN A 155 -7.26 13.09 -12.64
C ASN A 155 -7.73 11.99 -11.67
N PRO A 156 -6.99 11.69 -10.58
CA PRO A 156 -7.33 10.67 -9.61
C PRO A 156 -8.28 11.12 -8.48
N MET A 157 -8.61 12.41 -8.37
CA MET A 157 -9.49 12.94 -7.31
C MET A 157 -10.84 12.22 -7.19
N PRO A 158 -11.50 11.78 -8.28
CA PRO A 158 -12.76 11.01 -8.18
C PRO A 158 -12.63 9.68 -7.41
N LEU A 159 -11.42 9.19 -7.13
CA LEU A 159 -11.23 8.06 -6.22
C LEU A 159 -11.70 8.37 -4.79
N TYR A 160 -11.55 9.60 -4.31
CA TYR A 160 -12.03 10.00 -2.99
C TYR A 160 -13.56 10.00 -2.92
N ASP A 161 -14.25 10.37 -4.00
CA ASP A 161 -15.72 10.35 -4.05
C ASP A 161 -16.30 8.94 -3.94
N LYS A 162 -15.51 7.92 -4.33
CA LYS A 162 -15.88 6.50 -4.24
C LYS A 162 -15.72 5.90 -2.84
N ILE A 163 -15.16 6.66 -1.89
CA ILE A 163 -14.96 6.23 -0.51
C ILE A 163 -16.05 6.88 0.36
N ASP A 164 -16.89 6.04 0.97
CA ASP A 164 -17.94 6.47 1.90
C ASP A 164 -18.18 5.41 3.00
N ASP A 165 -19.24 5.56 3.80
CA ASP A 165 -19.55 4.64 4.91
C ASP A 165 -19.97 3.22 4.46
N LYS A 166 -20.20 3.03 3.15
CA LYS A 166 -20.64 1.77 2.53
C LYS A 166 -19.67 1.25 1.47
N HIS A 167 -18.75 2.10 0.99
CA HIS A 167 -17.87 1.81 -0.13
C HIS A 167 -16.40 2.00 0.23
N VAL A 168 -15.59 1.03 -0.20
CA VAL A 168 -14.13 1.11 -0.18
C VAL A 168 -13.58 0.89 -1.57
N VAL A 169 -12.38 1.38 -1.82
CA VAL A 169 -11.74 1.28 -3.14
C VAL A 169 -10.63 0.23 -3.10
N MET A 170 -10.60 -0.63 -4.12
CA MET A 170 -9.41 -1.42 -4.47
C MET A 170 -9.10 -1.21 -5.96
N TYR A 171 -7.91 -1.63 -6.41
CA TYR A 171 -7.52 -1.41 -7.80
C TYR A 171 -8.48 -2.09 -8.78
N LYS A 172 -8.57 -3.43 -8.75
CA LYS A 172 -9.50 -4.19 -9.59
C LYS A 172 -9.85 -5.54 -8.99
N LYS A 173 -11.04 -6.03 -9.32
CA LYS A 173 -11.42 -7.42 -9.17
C LYS A 173 -10.58 -8.26 -10.12
N GLU A 174 -10.04 -9.36 -9.61
CA GLU A 174 -9.33 -10.35 -10.42
C GLU A 174 -10.28 -11.51 -10.74
N SER A 175 -9.99 -12.72 -10.26
CA SER A 175 -10.81 -13.91 -10.57
C SER A 175 -11.32 -14.57 -9.29
N ALA A 176 -12.42 -15.31 -9.41
CA ALA A 176 -12.91 -16.12 -8.30
C ALA A 176 -11.85 -17.15 -7.87
N ILE A 177 -11.72 -17.33 -6.56
CA ILE A 177 -10.70 -18.19 -5.95
C ILE A 177 -10.92 -19.65 -6.35
N PHE A 178 -12.17 -20.10 -6.41
CA PHE A 178 -12.53 -21.50 -6.69
C PHE A 178 -12.34 -21.93 -8.15
N THR A 179 -12.43 -20.99 -9.10
CA THR A 179 -12.46 -21.33 -10.53
C THR A 179 -11.13 -21.12 -11.23
N HIS A 180 -10.31 -20.16 -10.79
CA HIS A 180 -9.11 -19.78 -11.52
C HIS A 180 -7.86 -20.54 -11.04
N LYS A 181 -7.16 -21.23 -11.96
CA LYS A 181 -5.99 -22.08 -11.67
C LYS A 181 -4.90 -21.38 -10.81
N LYS A 182 -4.67 -20.08 -11.02
CA LYS A 182 -3.67 -19.29 -10.28
C LYS A 182 -3.89 -19.24 -8.76
N TYR A 183 -5.11 -19.50 -8.28
CA TYR A 183 -5.45 -19.47 -6.84
C TYR A 183 -5.64 -20.85 -6.22
N ARG A 184 -5.27 -21.92 -6.93
CA ARG A 184 -5.35 -23.29 -6.36
C ARG A 184 -4.56 -23.46 -5.07
N ASN A 185 -3.50 -22.67 -4.88
CA ASN A 185 -2.73 -22.66 -3.63
C ASN A 185 -3.54 -22.15 -2.42
N TYR A 186 -4.50 -21.24 -2.62
CA TYR A 186 -5.46 -20.89 -1.57
C TYR A 186 -6.38 -22.07 -1.24
N LEU A 187 -6.86 -22.80 -2.24
CA LEU A 187 -7.80 -23.90 -2.00
C LEU A 187 -7.14 -25.12 -1.35
N TYR A 188 -5.99 -25.52 -1.88
CA TYR A 188 -5.40 -26.83 -1.63
C TYR A 188 -3.99 -26.77 -1.03
N GLY A 189 -3.42 -25.57 -0.89
CA GLY A 189 -2.05 -25.40 -0.42
C GLY A 189 -1.00 -25.73 -1.47
N GLU A 190 0.19 -26.09 -1.03
CA GLU A 190 1.33 -26.41 -1.91
C GLU A 190 1.48 -27.93 -2.01
N ALA A 191 1.25 -28.49 -3.21
CA ALA A 191 1.22 -29.95 -3.44
C ALA A 191 2.50 -30.70 -3.00
N ASN A 192 3.63 -29.99 -2.91
CA ASN A 192 4.93 -30.56 -2.56
C ASN A 192 5.36 -30.29 -1.10
N LYS A 193 4.51 -29.67 -0.27
CA LYS A 193 4.78 -29.46 1.16
C LYS A 193 3.75 -30.17 2.02
N ALA A 194 4.18 -31.29 2.61
CA ALA A 194 3.38 -32.03 3.58
C ALA A 194 2.87 -31.07 4.68
N GLY A 195 1.55 -31.07 4.92
CA GLY A 195 0.91 -30.29 5.98
C GLY A 195 0.27 -28.97 5.54
N ILE A 196 0.53 -28.45 4.34
CA ILE A 196 -0.14 -27.24 3.82
C ILE A 196 -1.40 -27.66 3.06
N ASN A 197 -2.55 -27.74 3.75
CA ASN A 197 -3.80 -28.25 3.15
C ASN A 197 -4.76 -27.14 2.64
N GLY A 198 -4.26 -25.95 2.31
CA GLY A 198 -5.08 -24.84 1.81
C GLY A 198 -6.15 -24.35 2.81
N LEU A 199 -7.12 -23.58 2.31
CA LEU A 199 -8.20 -22.96 3.07
C LEU A 199 -9.55 -23.69 2.92
N LYS A 200 -9.71 -24.52 1.89
CA LYS A 200 -11.01 -25.10 1.54
C LYS A 200 -11.54 -25.98 2.68
N GLY A 201 -12.74 -25.68 3.16
CA GLY A 201 -13.44 -26.45 4.20
C GLY A 201 -12.84 -26.31 5.60
N LYS A 202 -11.95 -25.34 5.84
CA LYS A 202 -11.32 -25.11 7.14
C LYS A 202 -11.93 -23.93 7.87
N ASP A 203 -11.92 -24.04 9.20
CA ASP A 203 -12.13 -22.92 10.11
C ASP A 203 -10.78 -22.33 10.50
N ILE A 204 -10.69 -21.02 10.40
CA ILE A 204 -9.44 -20.28 10.57
C ILE A 204 -9.65 -19.26 11.67
N SER A 205 -9.11 -19.58 12.85
CA SER A 205 -9.22 -18.71 14.01
C SER A 205 -8.32 -17.49 13.89
N HIS A 206 -8.85 -16.33 14.25
CA HIS A 206 -8.11 -15.09 14.50
C HIS A 206 -8.80 -14.33 15.63
N ILE A 207 -8.40 -13.08 15.90
CA ILE A 207 -9.03 -12.26 16.94
C ILE A 207 -9.75 -11.04 16.35
N ASN A 208 -10.76 -10.59 17.07
CA ASN A 208 -11.33 -9.25 16.94
C ASN A 208 -10.37 -8.24 17.56
N PRO A 209 -9.86 -7.25 16.80
CA PRO A 209 -8.95 -6.27 17.37
C PRO A 209 -9.58 -5.38 18.46
N ALA A 210 -10.90 -5.23 18.49
CA ALA A 210 -11.56 -4.31 19.42
C ALA A 210 -11.53 -4.80 20.87
N ASP A 211 -11.71 -6.11 21.07
CA ASP A 211 -11.90 -6.72 22.40
C ASP A 211 -11.08 -8.01 22.61
N GLY A 212 -10.30 -8.45 21.62
CA GLY A 212 -9.52 -9.68 21.66
C GLY A 212 -10.34 -10.96 21.56
N SER A 213 -11.65 -10.88 21.36
CA SER A 213 -12.51 -12.06 21.26
C SER A 213 -12.16 -12.93 20.03
N PRO A 214 -12.34 -14.26 20.11
CA PRO A 214 -12.02 -15.14 19.00
C PRO A 214 -13.02 -14.96 17.85
N LEU A 215 -12.49 -14.91 16.63
CA LEU A 215 -13.24 -14.90 15.37
C LEU A 215 -12.86 -16.11 14.53
N ILE A 216 -13.81 -16.58 13.71
CA ILE A 216 -13.61 -17.71 12.80
C ILE A 216 -13.88 -17.23 11.37
N TYR A 217 -12.86 -17.32 10.52
CA TYR A 217 -12.99 -17.15 9.08
C TYR A 217 -13.14 -18.50 8.39
N ARG A 218 -14.07 -18.59 7.44
CA ARG A 218 -14.20 -19.70 6.50
C ARG A 218 -14.28 -19.16 5.08
N LEU A 219 -13.46 -19.74 4.19
CA LEU A 219 -13.43 -19.36 2.78
C LEU A 219 -14.81 -19.62 2.13
N GLN A 220 -15.39 -18.58 1.57
CA GLN A 220 -16.69 -18.64 0.89
C GLN A 220 -16.54 -19.11 -0.56
N ASP A 221 -17.48 -19.88 -1.09
CA ASP A 221 -17.42 -20.41 -2.47
C ASP A 221 -17.40 -19.31 -3.55
N HIS A 222 -17.93 -18.12 -3.23
CA HIS A 222 -17.92 -16.93 -4.07
C HIS A 222 -16.74 -15.98 -3.80
N ALA A 223 -15.78 -16.38 -2.95
CA ALA A 223 -14.60 -15.59 -2.65
C ALA A 223 -13.86 -15.20 -3.93
N THR A 224 -13.48 -13.92 -3.99
CA THR A 224 -12.87 -13.33 -5.18
C THR A 224 -11.66 -12.52 -4.78
N MET A 225 -10.58 -12.70 -5.53
CA MET A 225 -9.37 -11.92 -5.36
C MET A 225 -9.55 -10.50 -5.89
N TYR A 226 -8.96 -9.53 -5.18
CA TYR A 226 -8.79 -8.16 -5.63
C TYR A 226 -7.31 -7.81 -5.54
N SER A 227 -6.87 -6.87 -6.37
CA SER A 227 -5.51 -6.33 -6.30
C SER A 227 -5.46 -5.14 -5.35
N SER A 228 -4.48 -5.12 -4.44
CA SER A 228 -4.31 -4.05 -3.45
C SER A 228 -3.52 -2.83 -3.93
N LEU A 229 -3.16 -2.72 -5.24
CA LEU A 229 -2.37 -1.57 -5.76
C LEU A 229 -2.95 -0.20 -5.34
N ILE A 230 -4.27 -0.16 -5.09
CA ILE A 230 -4.97 0.91 -4.38
C ILE A 230 -5.67 0.29 -3.16
N MET A 231 -5.66 0.98 -2.03
CA MET A 231 -6.60 0.75 -0.92
C MET A 231 -7.19 2.09 -0.49
N GLY A 232 -8.50 2.28 -0.69
CA GLY A 232 -9.21 3.50 -0.33
C GLY A 232 -10.23 3.27 0.77
N VAL A 233 -10.11 3.98 1.90
CA VAL A 233 -10.91 3.77 3.11
C VAL A 233 -11.18 5.08 3.86
N LYS A 234 -12.21 5.10 4.72
CA LYS A 234 -12.42 6.16 5.72
C LYS A 234 -11.65 5.89 7.00
N SER A 235 -11.45 6.93 7.82
CA SER A 235 -10.77 6.87 9.12
C SER A 235 -11.27 5.77 10.07
N HIS A 236 -12.57 5.51 10.15
CA HIS A 236 -13.12 4.45 11.03
C HIS A 236 -12.73 3.03 10.59
N ALA A 237 -12.11 2.85 9.42
CA ALA A 237 -11.69 1.55 8.93
C ALA A 237 -10.42 0.98 9.57
N VAL A 238 -9.75 1.73 10.46
CA VAL A 238 -8.55 1.26 11.20
C VAL A 238 -8.77 -0.13 11.79
N ILE A 239 -9.93 -0.35 12.43
CA ILE A 239 -10.23 -1.63 13.07
C ILE A 239 -10.26 -2.79 12.07
N TYR A 240 -10.78 -2.57 10.87
CA TYR A 240 -10.86 -3.59 9.81
C TYR A 240 -9.49 -3.84 9.16
N LEU A 241 -8.62 -2.83 9.08
CA LEU A 241 -7.23 -3.02 8.68
C LEU A 241 -6.49 -3.92 9.68
N LEU A 242 -6.66 -3.68 10.99
CA LEU A 242 -6.07 -4.54 12.03
C LEU A 242 -6.63 -5.96 11.98
N GLN A 243 -7.93 -6.13 11.74
CA GLN A 243 -8.56 -7.44 11.59
C GLN A 243 -8.02 -8.19 10.37
N ALA A 244 -7.86 -7.50 9.23
CA ALA A 244 -7.21 -8.06 8.05
C ALA A 244 -5.78 -8.51 8.36
N CYS A 245 -4.99 -7.68 9.04
CA CYS A 245 -3.64 -8.01 9.51
C CYS A 245 -3.60 -9.25 10.41
N ASN A 246 -4.58 -9.44 11.30
CA ASN A 246 -4.66 -10.61 12.18
C ASN A 246 -5.06 -11.88 11.42
N LEU A 247 -5.86 -11.76 10.37
CA LEU A 247 -6.23 -12.89 9.51
C LEU A 247 -5.06 -13.37 8.63
N MET A 248 -4.11 -12.50 8.28
CA MET A 248 -3.03 -12.85 7.35
C MET A 248 -2.13 -13.99 7.82
N TYR A 249 -1.77 -14.06 9.11
CA TYR A 249 -0.86 -15.12 9.59
C TYR A 249 -1.48 -16.51 9.56
N PRO A 250 -2.68 -16.74 10.13
CA PRO A 250 -3.37 -18.02 9.98
C PRO A 250 -3.53 -18.44 8.51
N ILE A 251 -3.85 -17.50 7.61
CA ILE A 251 -3.97 -17.78 6.18
C ILE A 251 -2.60 -18.16 5.58
N ARG A 252 -1.54 -17.40 5.85
CA ARG A 252 -0.17 -17.68 5.38
C ARG A 252 0.35 -19.04 5.85
N ALA A 253 -0.03 -19.48 7.04
CA ALA A 253 0.33 -20.82 7.52
C ALA A 253 -0.30 -21.95 6.68
N LEU A 254 -1.38 -21.65 5.95
CA LEU A 254 -2.15 -22.61 5.16
C LEU A 254 -2.00 -22.41 3.64
N THR A 255 -1.35 -21.34 3.18
CA THR A 255 -1.07 -21.09 1.76
C THR A 255 0.29 -20.43 1.54
N ASN A 256 0.95 -20.75 0.44
CA ASN A 256 2.20 -20.10 0.02
C ASN A 256 1.97 -18.85 -0.86
N ALA A 257 0.74 -18.37 -0.95
CA ALA A 257 0.40 -17.24 -1.80
C ALA A 257 1.15 -15.96 -1.36
N ARG A 258 1.70 -15.23 -2.33
CA ARG A 258 2.30 -13.90 -2.09
C ARG A 258 1.28 -12.78 -1.98
N THR A 259 0.00 -13.09 -2.22
CA THR A 259 -1.12 -12.15 -2.29
C THR A 259 -2.03 -12.26 -1.05
N VAL A 260 -1.53 -12.82 0.06
CA VAL A 260 -2.33 -13.01 1.29
C VAL A 260 -2.82 -11.67 1.83
N GLU A 261 -2.01 -10.61 1.75
CA GLU A 261 -2.41 -9.26 2.15
C GLU A 261 -3.68 -8.79 1.42
N GLN A 262 -3.63 -8.69 0.09
CA GLN A 262 -4.78 -8.25 -0.72
C GLN A 262 -6.01 -9.16 -0.55
N PHE A 263 -5.79 -10.46 -0.32
CA PHE A 263 -6.88 -11.40 -0.06
C PHE A 263 -7.55 -11.11 1.29
N CYS A 264 -6.78 -11.01 2.38
CA CYS A 264 -7.31 -10.75 3.71
C CYS A 264 -7.98 -9.37 3.79
N PHE A 265 -7.40 -8.35 3.14
CA PHE A 265 -8.05 -7.05 3.01
C PHE A 265 -9.43 -7.19 2.37
N ALA A 266 -9.51 -7.78 1.17
CA ALA A 266 -10.78 -7.90 0.45
C ALA A 266 -11.83 -8.72 1.23
N GLU A 267 -11.43 -9.81 1.87
CA GLU A 267 -12.35 -10.71 2.57
C GLU A 267 -12.87 -10.13 3.89
N ILE A 268 -12.07 -9.33 4.61
CA ILE A 268 -12.57 -8.59 5.78
C ILE A 268 -13.46 -7.43 5.34
N PHE A 269 -13.02 -6.63 4.37
CA PHE A 269 -13.77 -5.44 3.98
C PHE A 269 -15.12 -5.76 3.33
N LYS A 270 -15.26 -6.86 2.58
CA LYS A 270 -16.57 -7.29 2.03
C LYS A 270 -17.63 -7.60 3.08
N GLN A 271 -17.24 -7.85 4.33
CA GLN A 271 -18.20 -8.09 5.42
C GLN A 271 -18.90 -6.80 5.86
N HIS A 272 -18.33 -5.64 5.52
CA HIS A 272 -18.79 -4.34 6.00
C HIS A 272 -19.04 -3.34 4.84
N TYR A 273 -18.44 -3.55 3.68
CA TYR A 273 -18.43 -2.61 2.57
C TYR A 273 -18.63 -3.30 1.22
N THR A 274 -19.08 -2.51 0.25
CA THR A 274 -18.96 -2.83 -1.17
C THR A 274 -17.62 -2.34 -1.70
N ILE A 275 -16.87 -3.21 -2.38
CA ILE A 275 -15.59 -2.83 -3.00
C ILE A 275 -15.84 -2.25 -4.40
N ILE A 276 -15.40 -1.01 -4.61
CA ILE A 276 -15.40 -0.31 -5.89
C ILE A 276 -14.01 -0.38 -6.54
N GLU A 277 -13.96 -0.54 -7.86
CA GLU A 277 -12.70 -0.52 -8.62
C GLU A 277 -12.23 0.91 -8.89
N GLY A 278 -10.92 1.11 -8.81
CA GLY A 278 -10.23 2.37 -9.14
C GLY A 278 -9.22 2.26 -10.28
N LYS A 279 -9.19 1.14 -11.01
CA LYS A 279 -8.15 0.83 -12.02
C LYS A 279 -8.04 1.85 -13.13
N GLU A 280 -9.12 2.56 -13.44
CA GLU A 280 -9.18 3.52 -14.53
C GLU A 280 -8.23 4.70 -14.28
N PHE A 281 -8.03 5.07 -13.01
CA PHE A 281 -7.24 6.24 -12.61
C PHE A 281 -5.74 5.98 -12.47
N VAL A 282 -5.36 4.75 -12.15
CA VAL A 282 -3.96 4.42 -11.84
C VAL A 282 -3.38 3.43 -12.84
N ARG A 283 -2.08 3.54 -13.10
CA ARG A 283 -1.27 2.56 -13.82
C ARG A 283 -0.09 2.15 -12.94
N HIS A 284 0.59 1.08 -13.31
CA HIS A 284 1.72 0.56 -12.53
C HIS A 284 2.83 0.01 -13.41
N PHE A 285 4.05 0.01 -12.89
CA PHE A 285 5.26 -0.53 -13.53
C PHE A 285 5.91 -1.67 -12.74
N SER A 286 5.14 -2.33 -11.87
CA SER A 286 5.59 -3.39 -10.95
C SER A 286 6.28 -4.62 -11.58
N ARG A 287 6.14 -4.84 -12.89
CA ARG A 287 6.84 -5.94 -13.58
C ARG A 287 8.32 -5.64 -13.65
N ARG A 288 9.19 -6.55 -13.19
CA ARG A 288 10.67 -6.38 -13.15
C ARG A 288 11.31 -5.65 -14.33
N ARG A 289 10.95 -6.01 -15.58
CA ARG A 289 11.52 -5.36 -16.78
C ARG A 289 10.96 -3.97 -17.06
N GLN A 290 9.69 -3.77 -16.72
CA GLN A 290 9.04 -2.47 -16.81
C GLN A 290 9.62 -1.53 -15.74
N LYS A 291 9.80 -2.05 -14.53
CA LYS A 291 10.48 -1.39 -13.41
C LYS A 291 11.86 -0.87 -13.79
N ALA A 292 12.75 -1.75 -14.26
CA ALA A 292 14.09 -1.37 -14.72
C ALA A 292 14.08 -0.40 -15.91
N TYR A 293 13.05 -0.45 -16.77
CA TYR A 293 12.91 0.53 -17.84
C TYR A 293 12.52 1.91 -17.30
N VAL A 294 11.50 1.99 -16.44
CA VAL A 294 11.08 3.27 -15.83
C VAL A 294 12.23 3.88 -15.04
N GLU A 295 12.95 3.08 -14.24
CA GLU A 295 14.16 3.52 -13.53
C GLU A 295 15.19 4.18 -14.46
N SER A 296 15.44 3.59 -15.64
CA SER A 296 16.34 4.20 -16.64
C SER A 296 15.84 5.53 -17.22
N GLN A 297 14.53 5.80 -17.15
CA GLN A 297 13.92 7.06 -17.57
C GLN A 297 13.89 8.10 -16.43
N MET A 298 13.87 7.64 -15.18
CA MET A 298 13.86 8.51 -13.99
C MET A 298 15.21 9.17 -13.77
N MET A 299 16.32 8.45 -14.00
CA MET A 299 17.66 8.98 -13.75
C MET A 299 17.95 10.31 -14.51
N PRO A 300 17.68 10.43 -15.83
CA PRO A 300 17.82 11.72 -16.51
C PRO A 300 16.86 12.80 -16.00
N PHE A 301 15.64 12.42 -15.59
CA PHE A 301 14.67 13.36 -15.05
C PHE A 301 15.17 13.98 -13.74
N TRP A 302 15.65 13.16 -12.80
CA TRP A 302 16.21 13.66 -11.54
C TRP A 302 17.48 14.48 -11.76
N GLN A 303 18.37 14.06 -12.65
CA GLN A 303 19.55 14.86 -13.00
C GLN A 303 19.21 16.28 -13.49
N GLN A 304 18.03 16.47 -14.09
CA GLN A 304 17.60 17.76 -14.61
C GLN A 304 16.74 18.56 -13.63
N PHE A 305 15.90 17.89 -12.83
CA PHE A 305 14.81 18.54 -12.08
C PHE A 305 14.81 18.29 -10.56
N ASP A 306 15.75 17.53 -10.00
CA ASP A 306 15.73 17.18 -8.55
C ASP A 306 15.75 18.42 -7.64
N ASP A 307 16.53 19.44 -7.99
CA ASP A 307 16.62 20.73 -7.27
C ASP A 307 15.54 21.75 -7.66
N SER A 308 14.64 21.42 -8.59
CA SER A 308 13.57 22.34 -9.03
C SER A 308 12.38 22.31 -8.08
N ASP A 309 11.60 23.39 -8.05
CA ASP A 309 10.36 23.45 -7.27
C ASP A 309 9.38 22.35 -7.66
N PHE A 310 8.57 21.90 -6.71
CA PHE A 310 7.62 20.79 -6.91
C PHE A 310 6.66 21.03 -8.09
N ALA A 311 6.20 22.28 -8.28
CA ALA A 311 5.35 22.65 -9.42
C ALA A 311 6.07 22.48 -10.77
N VAL A 312 7.37 22.80 -10.84
CA VAL A 312 8.20 22.59 -12.03
C VAL A 312 8.40 21.11 -12.28
N GLN A 313 8.66 20.31 -11.23
CA GLN A 313 8.76 18.85 -11.35
C GLN A 313 7.44 18.24 -11.89
N CYS A 314 6.28 18.66 -11.37
CA CYS A 314 4.97 18.22 -11.84
C CYS A 314 4.74 18.58 -13.31
N ALA A 315 5.06 19.82 -13.71
CA ALA A 315 4.90 20.27 -15.08
C ALA A 315 5.74 19.44 -16.08
N ASN A 316 6.89 18.92 -15.65
CA ASN A 316 7.84 18.20 -16.50
C ASN A 316 7.75 16.67 -16.41
N ILE A 317 6.89 16.11 -15.56
CA ILE A 317 6.83 14.65 -15.34
C ILE A 317 6.49 13.85 -16.60
N HIS A 318 5.85 14.48 -17.57
CA HIS A 318 5.51 13.91 -18.88
C HIS A 318 6.75 13.58 -19.74
N ALA A 319 7.92 14.08 -19.38
CA ALA A 319 9.19 13.69 -20.00
C ALA A 319 9.56 12.21 -19.72
N ILE A 320 9.02 11.62 -18.64
CA ILE A 320 9.25 10.22 -18.31
C ILE A 320 8.32 9.34 -19.17
N ASN A 321 8.92 8.48 -19.99
CA ASN A 321 8.15 7.47 -20.72
C ASN A 321 7.93 6.22 -19.86
N PHE A 322 6.69 6.02 -19.42
CA PHE A 322 6.29 4.84 -18.65
C PHE A 322 6.06 3.60 -19.51
N GLN A 323 5.92 3.73 -20.83
CA GLN A 323 5.62 2.61 -21.70
C GLN A 323 6.89 2.06 -22.33
N ARG A 324 7.18 0.79 -22.02
CA ARG A 324 8.35 0.14 -22.55
C ARG A 324 8.18 -0.12 -24.05
N PRO A 325 9.13 0.32 -24.87
CA PRO A 325 9.05 0.10 -26.30
C PRO A 325 8.91 -1.35 -26.74
N PHE A 326 8.10 -1.58 -27.78
CA PHE A 326 7.92 -2.91 -28.38
C PHE A 326 9.25 -3.49 -28.90
N TRP A 327 10.08 -2.69 -29.59
CA TRP A 327 11.34 -3.15 -30.17
C TRP A 327 12.32 -3.64 -29.09
N LEU A 328 12.35 -2.99 -27.92
CA LEU A 328 13.16 -3.40 -26.78
C LEU A 328 12.68 -4.74 -26.19
N THR A 329 11.37 -4.99 -26.25
CA THR A 329 10.77 -6.27 -25.84
C THR A 329 11.13 -7.38 -26.84
N LEU A 330 11.06 -7.10 -28.13
CA LEU A 330 11.43 -8.02 -29.20
C LEU A 330 12.93 -8.37 -29.15
N ALA A 331 13.80 -7.37 -29.05
CA ALA A 331 15.25 -7.57 -28.99
C ALA A 331 15.65 -8.47 -27.80
N GLN A 332 15.02 -8.33 -26.64
CA GLN A 332 15.28 -9.20 -25.49
C GLN A 332 14.71 -10.61 -25.67
N ALA A 333 13.57 -10.75 -26.32
CA ALA A 333 13.02 -12.07 -26.65
C ALA A 333 13.97 -12.82 -27.60
N ILE A 334 14.48 -12.14 -28.62
CA ILE A 334 15.50 -12.67 -29.55
C ILE A 334 16.78 -13.01 -28.78
N LYS A 335 17.30 -12.11 -27.95
CA LYS A 335 18.52 -12.35 -27.14
C LYS A 335 18.39 -13.60 -26.26
N ARG A 336 17.21 -13.92 -25.75
CA ARG A 336 16.96 -15.15 -24.96
C ARG A 336 17.04 -16.44 -25.75
N ILE A 337 16.71 -16.40 -27.04
CA ILE A 337 16.89 -17.55 -27.94
C ILE A 337 18.38 -17.88 -28.05
N PHE A 338 19.24 -16.85 -28.08
CA PHE A 338 20.68 -17.01 -28.27
C PHE A 338 21.49 -17.08 -26.96
N LYS A 339 20.97 -16.54 -25.86
CA LYS A 339 21.55 -16.57 -24.52
C LYS A 339 20.44 -16.71 -23.47
N PRO A 340 19.99 -17.93 -23.16
CA PRO A 340 18.97 -18.13 -22.14
C PRO A 340 19.50 -17.64 -20.79
N GLU A 341 18.78 -16.73 -20.15
CA GLU A 341 19.05 -16.39 -18.75
C GLU A 341 18.67 -17.59 -17.88
N PRO A 342 19.44 -17.90 -16.82
CA PRO A 342 19.04 -18.92 -15.87
C PRO A 342 17.67 -18.57 -15.30
N ILE A 343 16.76 -19.55 -15.35
CA ILE A 343 15.46 -19.45 -14.69
C ILE A 343 15.75 -19.45 -13.18
N ARG A 344 15.46 -18.32 -12.51
CA ARG A 344 15.53 -18.20 -11.04
C ARG A 344 14.19 -18.57 -10.43
#